data_AF-A0A0A2UVI0-F1
#
_entry.id   AF-A0A0A2UVI0-F1
#
_cell.length_a   1.000
_cell.length_b   1.000
_cell.length_c   1.000
_cell.angle_alpha   90.00
_cell.angle_beta   90.00
_cell.angle_gamma   90.00
#
_symmetry.space_group_name_H-M   'P 1'
#
loop_
_entity.id
_entity.type
_entity.pdbx_description
1 polymer ?
#
loop_
_entity_poly.entity_id
_entity_poly.type
_entity_poly.pdbx_seq_one_letter_code
_entity_poly.pdbx_strand_id
1 'polypeptide(L)'
;MSEKDQVQQEEMSFEEAMKQLEQIVEKLEEGDVPLEQAITYYQDGMKLSKVCNDKLNNVEKQMQQIMNDQGEFESFSVEEEE
;
A
#
# COMPACT_ATOMS: atom_id res chain seq x y z
N MET A 1 -23.58 2.78 -13.41
CA MET A 1 -22.61 2.71 -12.30
C MET A 1 -21.93 1.37 -12.47
N SER A 2 -20.77 1.41 -13.12
CA SER A 2 -20.21 0.26 -13.83
C SER A 2 -19.46 -0.64 -12.87
N GLU A 3 -19.70 -1.95 -12.98
CA GLU A 3 -19.00 -3.05 -12.28
C GLU A 3 -17.46 -3.08 -12.53
N LYS A 4 -16.91 -2.09 -13.24
CA LYS A 4 -15.50 -1.97 -13.60
C LYS A 4 -14.63 -1.33 -12.51
N ASP A 5 -15.22 -0.55 -11.61
CA ASP A 5 -14.45 0.13 -10.54
C ASP A 5 -14.07 -0.80 -9.38
N GLN A 6 -14.77 -1.93 -9.21
CA GLN A 6 -14.51 -2.88 -8.12
C GLN A 6 -13.34 -3.84 -8.38
N VAL A 7 -12.93 -4.06 -9.64
CA VAL A 7 -11.88 -5.03 -10.00
C VAL A 7 -10.47 -4.43 -9.95
N GLN A 8 -10.32 -3.10 -10.03
CA GLN A 8 -8.98 -2.47 -10.07
C GLN A 8 -8.30 -2.36 -8.70
N GLN A 9 -9.04 -2.46 -7.60
CA GLN A 9 -8.46 -2.26 -6.27
C GLN A 9 -7.72 -3.50 -5.74
N GLU A 10 -8.03 -4.70 -6.25
CA GLU A 10 -7.34 -5.95 -5.85
C GLU A 10 -6.07 -6.24 -6.68
N GLU A 11 -5.94 -5.70 -7.90
CA GLU A 11 -4.76 -5.90 -8.76
C GLU A 11 -3.78 -4.73 -8.80
N MET A 12 -4.05 -3.62 -8.11
CA MET A 12 -3.13 -2.47 -8.09
C MET A 12 -1.79 -2.89 -7.49
N SER A 13 -0.67 -2.69 -8.19
CA SER A 13 0.67 -2.97 -7.65
C SER A 13 1.08 -1.94 -6.58
N PHE A 14 2.12 -2.25 -5.80
CA PHE A 14 2.66 -1.29 -4.81
C PHE A 14 3.12 0.00 -5.49
N GLU A 15 3.84 -0.11 -6.60
CA GLU A 15 4.37 1.04 -7.35
C GLU A 15 3.25 1.92 -7.91
N GLU A 16 2.17 1.32 -8.41
CA GLU A 16 1.01 2.06 -8.90
C GLU A 16 0.26 2.77 -7.78
N ALA A 17 0.07 2.10 -6.63
CA ALA A 17 -0.57 2.72 -5.47
C ALA A 17 0.25 3.90 -4.93
N MET A 18 1.58 3.74 -4.89
CA MET A 18 2.50 4.79 -4.46
C MET A 18 2.46 5.98 -5.41
N LYS A 19 2.50 5.75 -6.72
CA LYS A 19 2.42 6.80 -7.73
C LYS A 19 1.10 7.58 -7.66
N GLN A 20 -0.02 6.91 -7.44
CA GLN A 20 -1.31 7.58 -7.26
C GLN A 20 -1.34 8.40 -5.97
N LEU A 21 -0.73 7.91 -4.90
CA LEU A 21 -0.63 8.63 -3.63
C LEU A 21 0.21 9.91 -3.78
N GLU A 22 1.35 9.84 -4.47
CA GLU A 22 2.19 11.01 -4.78
C GLU A 22 1.41 12.07 -5.56
N GLN A 23 0.65 11.68 -6.58
CA GLN A 23 -0.19 12.60 -7.36
C GLN A 23 -1.28 13.27 -6.52
N ILE A 24 -1.85 12.55 -5.56
CA ILE A 24 -2.85 13.10 -4.63
C ILE A 24 -2.20 14.13 -3.72
N VAL A 25 -1.01 13.82 -3.18
CA VAL A 25 -0.25 14.74 -2.32
C VAL A 25 0.12 16.01 -3.08
N GLU A 26 0.64 15.88 -4.29
CA GLU A 26 1.00 17.02 -5.15
C GLU A 26 -0.20 17.95 -5.37
N LYS A 27 -1.37 17.40 -5.70
CA LYS A 27 -2.61 18.18 -5.86
C LYS A 27 -3.04 18.88 -4.56
N LEU A 28 -2.89 18.22 -3.41
CA LEU A 28 -3.22 18.82 -2.12
C LEU A 28 -2.24 19.94 -1.74
N GLU A 29 -0.97 19.82 -2.14
CA GLU A 29 0.08 20.82 -1.90
C GLU A 29 -0.03 22.05 -2.82
N GLU A 30 -0.58 21.90 -4.04
CA GLU A 30 -0.83 23.02 -4.96
C GLU A 30 -1.79 24.07 -4.37
N GLY A 31 -2.63 23.71 -3.40
CA GLY A 31 -3.44 24.65 -2.61
C GLY A 31 -4.63 25.29 -3.34
N ASP A 32 -4.82 25.05 -4.64
CA ASP A 32 -5.97 25.52 -5.44
C ASP A 32 -7.10 24.48 -5.53
N VAL A 33 -7.14 23.55 -4.57
CA VAL A 33 -8.16 22.50 -4.51
C VAL A 33 -9.33 22.93 -3.64
N PRO A 34 -10.59 22.94 -4.17
CA PRO A 34 -11.77 23.20 -3.37
C PRO A 34 -11.88 22.22 -2.19
N LEU A 35 -12.37 22.70 -1.03
CA LEU A 35 -12.44 21.91 0.20
C LEU A 35 -13.12 20.54 0.02
N GLU A 36 -14.21 20.46 -0.74
CA GLU A 36 -14.92 19.21 -1.02
C GLU A 36 -14.05 18.20 -1.80
N GLN A 37 -13.25 18.70 -2.75
CA GLN A 37 -12.30 17.86 -3.49
C GLN A 37 -11.11 17.47 -2.61
N ALA A 38 -10.63 18.37 -1.75
CA ALA A 38 -9.54 18.08 -0.81
C ALA A 38 -9.91 16.94 0.15
N ILE A 39 -11.16 16.90 0.63
CA ILE A 39 -11.67 15.80 1.46
C ILE A 39 -11.68 14.48 0.68
N THR A 40 -12.07 14.52 -0.60
CA THR A 40 -12.09 13.33 -1.47
C THR A 40 -10.66 12.80 -1.69
N TYR A 41 -9.73 13.68 -2.07
CA TYR A 41 -8.32 13.36 -2.23
C TYR A 41 -7.70 12.81 -0.95
N TYR A 42 -8.03 13.38 0.21
CA TYR A 42 -7.58 12.86 1.49
C TYR A 42 -8.07 11.44 1.75
N GLN A 43 -9.37 11.17 1.51
CA GLN A 43 -9.93 9.82 1.68
C GLN A 43 -9.30 8.81 0.74
N ASP A 44 -9.07 9.18 -0.52
CA ASP A 44 -8.44 8.29 -1.49
C ASP A 44 -6.96 8.05 -1.16
N GLY A 45 -6.24 9.10 -0.72
CA GLY A 45 -4.88 8.98 -0.21
C GLY A 45 -4.79 8.04 1.00
N MET A 46 -5.74 8.09 1.93
CA MET A 46 -5.79 7.15 3.05
C MET A 46 -6.00 5.69 2.59
N LYS A 47 -6.87 5.46 1.59
CA LYS A 47 -7.08 4.11 1.04
C LYS A 47 -5.80 3.58 0.38
N LEU A 48 -5.13 4.41 -0.43
CA LEU A 48 -3.89 4.03 -1.11
C LEU A 48 -2.77 3.77 -0.11
N SER A 49 -2.62 4.61 0.92
CA SER A 49 -1.67 4.40 2.01
C SER A 49 -1.89 3.06 2.72
N LYS A 50 -3.16 2.71 2.98
CA LYS A 50 -3.51 1.40 3.54
C LYS A 50 -3.12 0.25 2.61
N VAL A 51 -3.39 0.35 1.31
CA VAL A 51 -3.01 -0.66 0.31
C VAL A 51 -1.49 -0.85 0.28
N CYS A 52 -0.71 0.23 0.28
CA CYS A 52 0.75 0.16 0.34
C CYS A 52 1.22 -0.56 1.60
N ASN A 53 0.68 -0.19 2.77
CA ASN A 53 1.02 -0.81 4.05
C ASN A 53 0.65 -2.31 4.08
N ASP A 54 -0.52 -2.68 3.59
CA ASP A 54 -0.98 -4.07 3.57
C ASP A 54 -0.08 -4.94 2.67
N LYS A 55 0.39 -4.39 1.53
CA LYS A 55 1.36 -5.07 0.66
C LYS A 55 2.72 -5.25 1.33
N LEU A 56 3.25 -4.21 1.98
CA LEU A 56 4.52 -4.30 2.70
C LEU A 56 4.43 -5.33 3.83
N ASN A 57 3.36 -5.31 4.62
CA ASN A 57 3.11 -6.30 5.67
C ASN A 57 3.00 -7.73 5.11
N ASN A 58 2.41 -7.90 3.92
CA ASN A 58 2.34 -9.22 3.28
C ASN A 58 3.74 -9.73 2.92
N VAL A 59 4.58 -8.89 2.31
CA VAL A 59 5.96 -9.22 1.96
C VAL A 59 6.79 -9.48 3.22
N GLU A 60 6.63 -8.68 4.27
CA GLU A 60 7.32 -8.88 5.54
C GLU A 60 6.96 -10.23 6.17
N LYS A 61 5.68 -10.60 6.18
CA LYS A 61 5.24 -11.92 6.66
C LYS A 61 5.78 -13.06 5.81
N GLN A 62 5.84 -12.90 4.49
CA GLN A 62 6.46 -13.89 3.61
C GLN A 62 7.96 -14.03 3.89
N MET A 63 8.66 -12.92 4.15
CA MET A 63 10.07 -12.93 4.54
C MET A 63 10.30 -13.52 5.94
N GLN A 64 9.37 -13.34 6.87
CA GLN A 64 9.42 -13.99 8.18
C GLN A 64 9.20 -15.50 8.09
N GLN A 65 8.63 -16.01 7.00
CA GLN A 65 8.35 -17.43 6.79
C GLN A 65 9.28 -17.99 5.71
N ILE A 66 10.58 -18.07 5.99
CA ILE A 66 11.51 -18.77 5.10
C ILE A 66 11.42 -20.27 5.42
N MET A 67 11.14 -21.06 4.39
CA MET A 67 11.17 -22.52 4.47
C MET A 67 12.65 -22.95 4.45
N ASN A 68 13.09 -23.63 5.51
CA ASN A 68 14.45 -24.17 5.55
C ASN A 68 14.58 -25.36 4.57
N ASP A 69 15.81 -25.83 4.35
CA ASP A 69 16.11 -26.98 3.46
C ASP A 69 15.42 -28.29 3.90
N GLN A 70 14.85 -28.34 5.11
CA GLN A 70 14.12 -29.48 5.66
C GLN A 70 12.61 -29.39 5.44
N GLY A 71 12.13 -28.31 4.83
CA GLY A 71 10.72 -28.08 4.55
C GLY A 71 9.91 -27.58 5.75
N GLU A 72 10.57 -27.07 6.79
CA GLU A 72 9.94 -26.49 7.96
C GLU A 72 9.92 -24.95 7.84
N PHE A 73 8.83 -24.34 8.31
CA PHE A 73 8.72 -22.88 8.38
C PHE A 73 9.49 -22.38 9.60
N GLU A 74 10.59 -21.65 9.38
CA GLU A 74 11.31 -20.97 10.45
C GLU A 74 10.92 -19.49 10.48
N SER A 75 10.70 -18.95 11.67
CA SER A 75 10.57 -17.51 11.85
C SER A 75 11.94 -16.87 11.59
N PHE A 76 12.08 -16.13 10.49
CA PHE A 76 13.26 -15.32 10.23
C PHE A 76 13.26 -14.12 11.17
N SER A 77 13.80 -14.31 12.37
CA SER A 77 14.11 -13.25 13.32
C SER A 77 15.49 -12.72 12.96
N VAL A 78 15.58 -11.54 12.34
CA VAL A 78 16.86 -10.81 12.29
C VAL A 78 17.18 -10.48 13.74
N GLU A 79 18.13 -11.20 14.34
CA GLU A 79 18.74 -10.78 15.60
C GLU A 79 19.42 -9.44 15.30
N GLU A 80 18.86 -8.35 15.81
CA GLU A 80 19.58 -7.08 15.92
C GLU A 80 20.81 -7.38 16.78
N GLU A 81 21.98 -7.53 16.16
CA GLU A 81 23.25 -7.57 16.88
C GLU A 81 23.40 -6.21 17.60
N GLU A 82 23.17 -6.20 18.92
CA GLU A 82 23.44 -5.06 19.82
C GLU A 82 24.90 -4.61 19.79
#